data_AF-A0A1M5AXM2-F1
#
_entry.id   AF-A0A1M5AXM2-F1
#
_cell.length_a   1.000
_cell.length_b   1.000
_cell.length_c   1.000
_cell.angle_alpha   90.00
_cell.angle_beta   90.00
_cell.angle_gamma   90.00
#
_symmetry.space_group_name_H-M   'P 1'
#
loop_
_entity.id
_entity.type
_entity.pdbx_description
1 polymer ?
#
loop_
_entity_poly.entity_id
_entity_poly.type
_entity_poly.pdbx_seq_one_letter_code
_entity_poly.pdbx_strand_id
1 'polypeptide(L)'
;MKMIRIITLLAVGLFCQISLAQETSDPTTPVENTEQMEQARILQEAKEAEEAQKKIEKAIAKEEKEAKKLEKAQKRAEKAQKKAESELKKREKLSSEIDSKRRSIAKDQKKIEKLQKKMVKDEKKGKLSPLAIEKLNKKIDKLEKGIEKDKEKLRKLESKQ
;
A
#
# COMPACT_ATOMS: atom_id res chain seq x y z
N MET A 1 -45.84 5.80 -18.71
CA MET A 1 -46.27 6.45 -19.98
C MET A 1 -47.24 7.62 -19.73
N LYS A 2 -46.82 8.66 -19.00
CA LYS A 2 -47.62 9.88 -18.75
C LYS A 2 -46.86 11.17 -19.09
N MET A 3 -45.52 11.16 -19.14
CA MET A 3 -44.71 12.34 -19.49
C MET A 3 -44.60 12.59 -21.01
N ILE A 4 -44.74 11.57 -21.86
CA ILE A 4 -44.66 11.71 -23.32
C ILE A 4 -45.86 12.51 -23.90
N ARG A 5 -47.02 12.49 -23.21
CA ARG A 5 -48.22 13.23 -23.62
C ARG A 5 -48.21 14.71 -23.22
N ILE A 6 -47.32 15.13 -22.32
CA ILE A 6 -47.19 16.54 -21.90
C ILE A 6 -46.25 17.29 -22.85
N ILE A 7 -45.21 16.62 -23.36
CA ILE A 7 -44.24 17.21 -24.31
C ILE A 7 -44.88 17.46 -25.69
N THR A 8 -45.86 16.65 -26.10
CA THR A 8 -46.60 16.83 -27.36
C THR A 8 -47.64 17.96 -27.30
N LEU A 9 -48.15 18.31 -26.12
CA LEU A 9 -49.14 19.38 -25.95
C LEU A 9 -48.48 20.78 -25.86
N LEU A 10 -47.22 20.83 -25.43
CA LEU A 10 -46.43 22.07 -25.37
C LEU A 10 -45.84 22.48 -26.74
N ALA A 11 -45.64 21.52 -27.65
CA ALA A 11 -45.12 21.78 -28.99
C ALA A 11 -46.18 22.33 -29.97
N VAL A 12 -47.48 22.16 -29.69
CA VAL A 12 -48.57 22.68 -30.54
C VAL A 12 -48.99 24.10 -30.13
N GLY A 13 -48.71 24.52 -28.89
CA GLY A 13 -49.01 25.87 -28.41
C GLY A 13 -48.03 26.96 -28.85
N LEU A 14 -46.84 26.59 -29.35
CA LEU A 14 -45.82 27.55 -29.78
C LEU A 14 -45.88 27.89 -31.28
N PHE A 15 -46.70 27.18 -32.06
CA PHE A 15 -46.76 27.33 -33.53
C PHE A 15 -47.86 28.30 -34.02
N CYS A 16 -48.62 28.92 -33.10
CA CYS A 16 -49.77 29.77 -33.44
C CYS A 16 -49.51 31.29 -33.31
N GLN A 17 -48.26 31.73 -33.15
CA GLN A 17 -47.92 33.16 -33.02
C GLN A 17 -46.99 33.70 -34.13
N ILE A 18 -46.77 32.96 -35.22
CA ILE A 18 -45.76 33.33 -36.26
C ILE A 18 -46.40 33.89 -37.56
N SER A 19 -47.72 34.03 -37.67
CA SER A 19 -48.37 34.37 -38.96
C SER A 19 -49.00 35.77 -39.10
N LEU A 20 -48.71 36.74 -38.23
CA LEU A 20 -49.25 38.11 -38.37
C LEU A 20 -48.21 39.18 -38.01
N ALA A 21 -47.16 39.33 -38.82
CA ALA A 21 -46.31 40.52 -38.81
C ALA A 21 -45.48 40.60 -40.11
N GLN A 22 -46.14 40.69 -41.26
CA GLN A 22 -45.56 41.33 -42.44
C GLN A 22 -46.37 42.60 -42.68
N GLU A 23 -45.68 43.73 -42.58
CA GLU A 23 -45.80 44.94 -43.42
C GLU A 23 -45.25 46.13 -42.63
N THR A 24 -44.07 46.61 -42.99
CA THR A 24 -43.86 47.94 -43.58
C THR A 24 -42.40 48.41 -43.48
N SER A 25 -41.97 49.03 -44.59
CA SER A 25 -40.88 50.00 -44.76
C SER A 25 -39.43 49.57 -44.54
N ASP A 26 -38.74 49.30 -45.66
CA ASP A 26 -37.35 49.76 -45.84
C ASP A 26 -37.33 51.30 -45.83
N PRO A 27 -36.30 51.90 -45.21
CA PRO A 27 -35.35 52.65 -46.02
C PRO A 27 -33.88 52.46 -45.60
N THR A 28 -33.07 52.09 -46.59
CA THR A 28 -31.70 52.59 -46.89
C THR A 28 -30.72 52.90 -45.72
N THR A 29 -29.73 52.00 -45.59
CA THR A 29 -28.32 52.08 -45.12
C THR A 29 -27.78 53.32 -44.37
N PRO A 30 -26.86 53.07 -43.40
CA PRO A 30 -25.44 53.33 -43.69
C PRO A 30 -24.55 52.12 -43.36
N VAL A 31 -23.72 51.71 -44.32
CA VAL A 31 -22.96 50.44 -44.38
C VAL A 31 -21.76 50.37 -43.40
N GLU A 32 -21.45 51.41 -42.63
CA GLU A 32 -20.30 51.40 -41.69
C GLU A 32 -20.60 50.83 -40.29
N ASN A 33 -21.86 50.74 -39.86
CA ASN A 33 -22.23 50.33 -38.49
C ASN A 33 -22.31 48.80 -38.30
N THR A 34 -22.57 48.05 -39.36
CA THR A 34 -22.78 46.59 -39.31
C THR A 34 -21.47 45.84 -39.11
N GLU A 35 -20.41 46.26 -39.80
CA GLU A 35 -19.07 45.65 -39.69
C GLU A 35 -18.45 45.88 -38.30
N GLN A 36 -18.67 47.05 -37.70
CA GLN A 36 -18.21 47.37 -36.34
C GLN A 36 -18.94 46.54 -35.28
N MET A 37 -20.24 46.27 -35.48
CA MET A 37 -21.06 45.43 -34.58
C MET A 37 -20.71 43.94 -34.69
N GLU A 38 -20.38 43.45 -35.90
CA GLU A 38 -19.85 42.09 -36.10
C GLU A 38 -18.45 41.93 -35.51
N GLN A 39 -17.55 42.90 -35.70
CA GLN A 39 -16.22 42.90 -35.07
C GLN A 39 -16.30 42.92 -33.54
N ALA A 40 -17.24 43.68 -32.96
CA ALA A 40 -17.49 43.68 -31.52
C ALA A 40 -18.01 42.33 -31.01
N ARG A 41 -18.89 41.66 -31.76
CA ARG A 41 -19.37 40.31 -31.45
C ARG A 41 -18.26 39.26 -31.52
N ILE A 42 -17.43 39.29 -32.56
CA ILE A 42 -16.28 38.39 -32.70
C ILE A 42 -15.30 38.59 -31.54
N LEU A 43 -15.06 39.84 -31.12
CA LEU A 43 -14.16 40.16 -30.02
C LEU A 43 -14.73 39.76 -28.64
N GLN A 44 -16.05 39.82 -28.48
CA GLN A 44 -16.74 39.33 -27.28
C GLN A 44 -16.75 37.80 -27.21
N GLU A 45 -17.03 37.12 -28.32
CA GLU A 45 -16.97 35.66 -28.43
C GLU A 45 -15.54 35.13 -28.23
N ALA A 46 -14.52 35.83 -28.74
CA ALA A 46 -13.12 35.52 -28.48
C ALA A 46 -12.76 35.65 -26.99
N LYS A 47 -13.28 36.66 -26.28
CA LYS A 47 -13.09 36.83 -24.83
C LYS A 47 -13.80 35.72 -24.03
N GLU A 48 -15.03 35.37 -24.41
CA GLU A 48 -15.77 34.28 -23.77
C GLU A 48 -15.10 32.92 -24.00
N ALA A 49 -14.57 32.68 -25.20
CA ALA A 49 -13.77 31.51 -25.52
C ALA A 49 -12.46 31.46 -24.71
N GLU A 50 -11.76 32.59 -24.55
CA GLU A 50 -10.55 32.68 -23.71
C GLU A 50 -10.86 32.40 -22.23
N GLU A 51 -11.96 32.93 -21.70
CA GLU A 51 -12.40 32.64 -20.34
C GLU A 51 -12.82 31.18 -20.14
N ALA A 52 -13.50 30.59 -21.12
CA ALA A 52 -13.86 29.17 -21.11
C ALA A 52 -12.60 28.29 -21.11
N GLN A 53 -11.61 28.61 -21.97
CA GLN A 53 -10.33 27.92 -21.99
C GLN A 53 -9.60 28.04 -20.65
N LYS A 54 -9.55 29.23 -20.05
CA LYS A 54 -8.95 29.43 -18.71
C LYS A 54 -9.66 28.64 -17.61
N LYS A 55 -10.98 28.48 -17.69
CA LYS A 55 -11.75 27.65 -16.73
C LYS A 55 -11.44 26.16 -16.90
N ILE A 56 -11.37 25.69 -18.15
CA ILE A 56 -11.00 24.30 -18.48
C ILE A 56 -9.57 24.01 -18.01
N GLU A 57 -8.61 24.88 -18.31
CA GLU A 57 -7.22 24.73 -17.88
C GLU A 57 -7.08 24.69 -16.35
N LYS A 58 -7.81 25.57 -15.64
CA LYS A 58 -7.86 25.54 -14.17
C LYS A 58 -8.49 24.26 -13.62
N ALA A 59 -9.50 23.69 -14.29
CA ALA A 59 -10.12 22.43 -13.89
C ALA A 59 -9.14 21.26 -14.08
N ILE A 60 -8.51 21.16 -15.25
CA ILE A 60 -7.48 20.16 -15.55
C ILE A 60 -6.32 20.26 -14.56
N ALA A 61 -5.83 21.47 -14.28
CA ALA A 61 -4.75 21.69 -13.33
C ALA A 61 -5.12 21.31 -11.88
N LYS A 62 -6.40 21.41 -11.49
CA LYS A 62 -6.89 20.94 -10.18
C LYS A 62 -6.95 19.42 -10.13
N GLU A 63 -7.54 18.79 -11.15
CA GLU A 63 -7.62 17.34 -11.26
C GLU A 63 -6.23 16.70 -11.27
N GLU A 64 -5.27 17.27 -12.02
CA GLU A 64 -3.90 16.77 -12.04
C GLU A 64 -3.22 16.89 -10.66
N LYS A 65 -3.47 18.00 -9.94
CA LYS A 65 -2.96 18.16 -8.56
C LYS A 65 -3.58 17.15 -7.60
N GLU A 66 -4.86 16.84 -7.74
CA GLU A 66 -5.54 15.84 -6.92
C GLU A 66 -5.06 14.43 -7.25
N ALA A 67 -4.93 14.08 -8.53
CA ALA A 67 -4.34 12.83 -8.98
C ALA A 67 -2.92 12.64 -8.42
N LYS A 68 -2.06 13.68 -8.50
CA LYS A 68 -0.72 13.66 -7.91
C LYS A 68 -0.73 13.49 -6.40
N LYS A 69 -1.71 14.05 -5.68
CA LYS A 69 -1.85 13.87 -4.22
C LYS A 69 -2.27 12.44 -3.90
N LEU A 70 -3.24 11.89 -4.62
CA LEU A 70 -3.70 10.51 -4.46
C LEU A 70 -2.58 9.51 -4.75
N GLU A 71 -1.84 9.69 -5.84
CA GLU A 71 -0.69 8.85 -6.18
C GLU A 71 0.40 8.90 -5.08
N LYS A 72 0.72 10.10 -4.56
CA LYS A 72 1.66 10.25 -3.44
C LYS A 72 1.14 9.58 -2.17
N ALA A 73 -0.16 9.65 -1.89
CA ALA A 73 -0.77 9.00 -0.74
C ALA A 73 -0.72 7.47 -0.86
N GLN A 74 -1.06 6.91 -2.02
CA GLN A 74 -0.95 5.48 -2.32
C GLN A 74 0.50 4.99 -2.17
N LYS A 75 1.46 5.69 -2.76
CA LYS A 75 2.90 5.36 -2.62
C LYS A 75 3.38 5.40 -1.18
N ARG A 76 2.86 6.31 -0.34
CA ARG A 76 3.19 6.36 1.09
C ARG A 76 2.57 5.19 1.85
N ALA A 77 1.31 4.87 1.57
CA ALA A 77 0.62 3.73 2.18
C ALA A 77 1.31 2.40 1.84
N GLU A 78 1.67 2.18 0.58
CA GLU A 78 2.40 0.99 0.14
C GLU A 78 3.77 0.87 0.83
N LYS A 79 4.53 1.97 0.90
CA LYS A 79 5.81 2.00 1.63
C LYS A 79 5.64 1.68 3.11
N ALA A 80 4.58 2.19 3.75
CA ALA A 80 4.29 1.91 5.15
C ALA A 80 3.93 0.43 5.36
N GLN A 81 3.07 -0.15 4.51
CA GLN A 81 2.72 -1.57 4.54
C GLN A 81 3.96 -2.45 4.35
N LYS A 82 4.79 -2.14 3.34
CA LYS A 82 6.03 -2.89 3.08
C LYS A 82 7.01 -2.82 4.25
N LYS A 83 7.13 -1.68 4.92
CA LYS A 83 7.95 -1.54 6.14
C LYS A 83 7.40 -2.41 7.27
N ALA A 84 6.11 -2.32 7.56
CA ALA A 84 5.45 -3.13 8.58
C ALA A 84 5.62 -4.64 8.32
N GLU A 85 5.39 -5.09 7.08
CA GLU A 85 5.59 -6.50 6.70
C GLU A 85 7.05 -6.92 6.89
N SER A 86 8.00 -6.07 6.51
CA SER A 86 9.42 -6.35 6.68
C SER A 86 9.83 -6.47 8.16
N GLU A 87 9.23 -5.67 9.04
CA GLU A 87 9.47 -5.70 10.49
C GLU A 87 8.85 -6.94 11.12
N LEU A 88 7.64 -7.32 10.71
CA LEU A 88 7.01 -8.58 11.13
C LEU A 88 7.87 -9.78 10.72
N LYS A 89 8.32 -9.84 9.46
CA LYS A 89 9.22 -10.90 8.98
C LYS A 89 10.53 -10.96 9.77
N LYS A 90 11.10 -9.81 10.17
CA LYS A 90 12.31 -9.77 11.00
C LYS A 90 12.04 -10.34 12.40
N ARG A 91 10.91 -9.98 13.02
CA ARG A 91 10.50 -10.50 14.34
C ARG A 91 10.24 -12.00 14.29
N GLU A 92 9.55 -12.50 13.27
CA GLU A 92 9.32 -13.93 13.08
C GLU A 92 10.62 -14.71 12.91
N LYS A 93 11.56 -14.20 12.10
CA LYS A 93 12.89 -14.81 11.95
C LYS A 93 13.65 -14.86 13.28
N LEU A 94 13.66 -13.76 14.03
CA LEU A 94 14.29 -13.71 15.36
C LEU A 94 13.67 -14.73 16.32
N SER A 95 12.33 -14.80 16.38
CA SER A 95 11.62 -15.79 17.19
C SER A 95 11.97 -17.22 16.79
N SER A 96 11.99 -17.51 15.49
CA SER A 96 12.36 -18.84 14.98
C SER A 96 13.81 -19.21 15.28
N GLU A 97 14.75 -18.26 15.25
CA GLU A 97 16.14 -18.49 15.62
C GLU A 97 16.28 -18.78 17.12
N ILE A 98 15.57 -18.02 17.97
CA ILE A 98 15.50 -18.24 19.42
C ILE A 98 14.97 -19.65 19.72
N ASP A 99 13.85 -20.03 19.11
CA ASP A 99 13.24 -21.35 19.31
C ASP A 99 14.14 -22.49 18.84
N SER A 100 14.80 -22.32 17.70
CA SER A 100 15.78 -23.28 17.19
C SER A 100 16.93 -23.48 18.18
N LYS A 101 17.45 -22.39 18.75
CA LYS A 101 18.52 -22.45 19.76
C LYS A 101 18.08 -23.08 21.06
N ARG A 102 16.90 -22.73 21.57
CA ARG A 102 16.30 -23.39 22.75
C ARG A 102 16.14 -24.90 22.54
N ARG A 103 15.67 -25.32 21.37
CA ARG A 103 15.55 -26.74 21.00
C ARG A 103 16.91 -27.44 20.90
N SER A 104 17.93 -26.78 20.36
CA SER A 104 19.31 -27.31 20.29
C SER A 104 19.85 -27.61 21.69
N ILE A 105 19.77 -26.62 22.59
CA ILE A 105 20.19 -26.74 23.99
C ILE A 105 19.46 -27.89 24.68
N ALA A 106 18.13 -27.97 24.54
CA ALA A 106 17.34 -29.02 25.16
C ALA A 106 17.71 -30.42 24.63
N LYS A 107 18.03 -30.56 23.33
CA LYS A 107 18.48 -31.83 22.76
C LYS A 107 19.82 -32.27 23.34
N ASP A 108 20.77 -31.34 23.48
CA ASP A 108 22.09 -31.67 24.01
C ASP A 108 22.04 -31.94 25.53
N GLN A 109 21.21 -31.22 26.29
CA GLN A 109 20.94 -31.54 27.70
C GLN A 109 20.37 -32.96 27.86
N LYS A 110 19.40 -33.35 27.01
CA LYS A 110 18.88 -34.73 27.02
C LYS A 110 19.93 -35.78 26.65
N LYS A 111 20.90 -35.45 25.79
CA LYS A 111 22.01 -36.36 25.48
C LYS A 111 22.93 -36.53 26.69
N ILE A 112 23.29 -35.44 27.38
CA ILE A 112 24.09 -35.48 28.61
C ILE A 112 23.39 -36.34 29.65
N GLU A 113 22.10 -36.11 29.91
CA GLU A 113 21.32 -36.88 30.88
C GLU A 113 21.32 -38.38 30.56
N LYS A 114 21.15 -38.75 29.27
CA LYS A 114 21.23 -40.15 28.82
C LYS A 114 22.61 -40.75 29.02
N LEU A 115 23.68 -39.99 28.75
CA LEU A 115 25.06 -40.44 28.94
C LEU A 115 25.36 -40.65 30.44
N GLN A 116 24.99 -39.70 31.29
CA GLN A 116 25.14 -39.78 32.74
C GLN A 116 24.37 -40.97 33.32
N LYS A 117 23.11 -41.17 32.93
CA LYS A 117 22.30 -42.33 33.35
C LYS A 117 22.94 -43.67 32.95
N LYS A 118 23.47 -43.76 31.73
CA LYS A 118 24.19 -44.96 31.27
C LYS A 118 25.47 -45.18 32.05
N MET A 119 26.26 -44.12 32.25
CA MET A 119 27.51 -44.18 33.00
C MET A 119 27.29 -44.71 34.42
N VAL A 120 26.36 -44.12 35.17
CA VAL A 120 26.01 -44.56 36.54
C VAL A 120 25.54 -46.02 36.55
N LYS A 121 24.74 -46.43 35.56
CA LYS A 121 24.24 -47.81 35.47
C LYS A 121 25.36 -48.82 35.19
N ASP A 122 26.28 -48.49 34.28
CA ASP A 122 27.35 -49.39 33.88
C ASP A 122 28.48 -49.43 34.93
N GLU A 123 28.68 -48.33 35.66
CA GLU A 123 29.62 -48.23 36.78
C GLU A 123 29.18 -49.11 37.94
N LYS A 124 27.89 -49.03 38.32
CA LYS A 124 27.28 -49.93 39.32
C LYS A 124 27.37 -51.41 38.94
N LYS A 125 27.47 -51.72 37.65
CA LYS A 125 27.61 -53.09 37.13
C LYS A 125 29.07 -53.54 36.99
N GLY A 126 30.04 -52.67 37.32
CA GLY A 126 31.47 -52.95 37.13
C GLY A 126 31.89 -53.09 35.66
N LYS A 127 31.10 -52.59 34.71
CA LYS A 127 31.36 -52.74 33.26
C LYS A 127 32.22 -51.61 32.68
N LEU A 128 32.49 -50.57 33.46
CA LEU A 128 33.24 -49.39 33.04
C LEU A 128 34.70 -49.51 33.48
N SER A 129 35.60 -49.52 32.50
CA SER A 129 37.03 -49.30 32.71
C SER A 129 37.31 -47.81 32.95
N PRO A 130 38.36 -47.43 33.71
CA PRO A 130 38.75 -46.03 33.91
C PRO A 130 38.89 -45.24 32.61
N LEU A 131 39.47 -45.83 31.57
CA LEU A 131 39.59 -45.24 30.23
C LEU A 131 38.23 -44.98 29.56
N ALA A 132 37.25 -45.85 29.79
CA ALA A 132 35.90 -45.66 29.24
C ALA A 132 35.15 -44.54 29.96
N ILE A 133 35.33 -44.40 31.29
CA ILE A 133 34.80 -43.27 32.07
C ILE A 133 35.37 -41.96 31.54
N GLU A 134 36.68 -41.88 31.35
CA GLU A 134 37.34 -40.67 30.82
C GLU A 134 36.81 -40.28 29.43
N LYS A 135 36.60 -41.26 28.53
CA LYS A 135 36.01 -41.02 27.21
C LYS A 135 34.56 -40.52 27.29
N LEU A 136 33.76 -41.00 28.25
CA LEU A 136 32.40 -40.52 28.46
C LEU A 136 32.39 -39.10 29.02
N ASN A 137 33.24 -38.80 30.00
CA ASN A 137 33.40 -37.47 30.57
C ASN A 137 33.83 -36.46 29.49
N LYS A 138 34.82 -36.79 28.64
CA LYS A 138 35.21 -35.94 27.51
C LYS A 138 34.05 -35.64 26.54
N LYS A 139 33.13 -36.60 26.34
CA LYS A 139 31.94 -36.39 25.50
C LYS A 139 30.93 -35.47 26.19
N ILE A 140 30.73 -35.62 27.50
CA ILE A 140 29.86 -34.76 28.31
C ILE A 140 30.41 -33.33 28.29
N ASP A 141 31.69 -33.13 28.60
CA ASP A 141 32.36 -31.82 28.56
C ASP A 141 32.20 -31.12 27.21
N LYS A 142 32.33 -31.86 26.10
CA LYS A 142 32.15 -31.30 24.75
C LYS A 142 30.72 -30.82 24.53
N LEU A 143 29.73 -31.57 25.01
CA LEU A 143 28.32 -31.17 24.93
C LEU A 143 28.04 -29.97 25.84
N GLU A 144 28.58 -29.93 27.06
CA GLU A 144 28.42 -28.81 27.99
C GLU A 144 29.01 -27.52 27.44
N LYS A 145 30.23 -27.57 26.89
CA LYS A 145 30.84 -26.42 26.18
C LYS A 145 30.02 -25.98 24.97
N GLY A 146 29.40 -26.93 24.27
CA GLY A 146 28.48 -26.64 23.16
C GLY A 146 27.23 -25.90 23.64
N ILE A 147 26.61 -26.39 24.71
CA ILE A 147 25.44 -25.78 25.35
C ILE A 147 25.76 -24.38 25.85
N GLU A 148 26.91 -24.17 26.47
CA GLU A 148 27.33 -22.85 26.96
C GLU A 148 27.42 -21.82 25.83
N LYS A 149 28.06 -22.19 24.72
CA LYS A 149 28.12 -21.35 23.50
C LYS A 149 26.74 -21.07 22.93
N ASP A 150 25.86 -22.07 22.89
CA ASP A 150 24.49 -21.89 22.41
C ASP A 150 23.65 -21.02 23.36
N LYS A 151 23.84 -21.13 24.68
CA LYS A 151 23.22 -20.23 25.67
C LYS A 151 23.71 -18.79 25.54
N GLU A 152 24.99 -18.58 25.27
CA GLU A 152 25.54 -17.25 25.01
C GLU A 152 24.91 -16.65 23.74
N LYS A 153 24.82 -17.43 22.65
CA LYS A 153 24.14 -17.00 21.42
C LYS A 153 22.66 -16.72 21.65
N LEU A 154 21.99 -17.55 22.44
CA LEU A 154 20.58 -17.36 22.80
C LEU A 154 20.39 -16.03 23.55
N ARG A 155 21.21 -15.74 24.57
CA ARG A 155 21.17 -14.46 25.29
C ARG A 155 21.34 -13.26 24.35
N LYS A 156 22.25 -13.35 23.37
CA LYS A 156 22.47 -12.31 22.35
C LYS A 156 21.30 -12.15 21.36
N LEU A 157 20.49 -13.19 21.15
CA LEU A 157 19.29 -13.12 20.32
C LEU A 157 18.10 -12.57 21.12
N GLU A 158 17.93 -13.01 22.36
CA GLU A 158 16.89 -12.53 23.27
C GLU A 158 17.07 -11.03 23.60
N SER A 159 18.31 -10.53 23.65
CA SER A 159 18.56 -9.08 23.80
C SER A 159 18.20 -8.24 22.57
N LYS A 160 17.89 -8.86 21.43
CA LYS A 160 17.48 -8.18 20.19
C LYS A 160 15.96 -8.21 19.96
N GLN A 161 15.24 -8.92 20.82
CA GLN A 161 13.79 -9.00 20.80
C GLN A 161 13.17 -7.71 21.35
#